data_AF-A0A399WEQ2-F1
#
_entry.id   AF-A0A399WEQ2-F1
#
_cell.length_a   1.000
_cell.length_b   1.000
_cell.length_c   1.000
_cell.angle_alpha   90.00
_cell.angle_beta   90.00
_cell.angle_gamma   90.00
#
_symmetry.space_group_name_H-M   'P 1'
#
loop_
_entity.id
_entity.type
_entity.pdbx_description
1 polymer ?
#
loop_
_entity_poly.entity_id
_entity_poly.type
_entity_poly.pdbx_seq_one_letter_code
_entity_poly.pdbx_strand_id
1 'polypeptide(L)' 'MPTVAKIGSYRFYFYSSDANEPAHIHVKHERFTAKFWLNPIRLQKSKGFSDNDLIKIQKLIEKNKEIFQEKWNEYFSA' A
#
# COMPACT_ATOMS: atom_id res chain seq x y z
N MET A 1 -6.81 4.55 11.70
CA MET A 1 -6.27 3.74 10.57
C MET A 1 -7.42 3.25 9.71
N PRO A 2 -7.82 4.01 8.67
CA PRO A 2 -8.73 3.47 7.66
C PRO A 2 -8.02 2.34 6.90
N THR A 3 -8.68 1.19 6.77
CA THR A 3 -8.23 0.13 5.89
C THR A 3 -8.78 0.42 4.51
N VAL A 4 -7.89 0.55 3.53
CA VAL A 4 -8.25 0.93 2.16
C VAL A 4 -8.86 -0.25 1.43
N ALA A 5 -8.18 -1.38 1.51
CA ALA A 5 -8.62 -2.62 0.92
C ALA A 5 -8.07 -3.82 1.69
N LYS A 6 -8.75 -4.95 1.55
CA LYS A 6 -8.26 -6.25 1.98
C LYS A 6 -8.37 -7.19 0.79
N ILE A 7 -7.24 -7.67 0.30
CA ILE A 7 -7.19 -8.58 -0.85
C ILE A 7 -6.59 -9.90 -0.38
N GLY A 8 -7.45 -10.93 -0.29
CA GLY A 8 -7.10 -12.20 0.32
C GLY A 8 -6.61 -11.99 1.76
N SER A 9 -5.38 -12.42 2.02
CA SER A 9 -4.74 -12.31 3.33
C SER A 9 -3.91 -11.03 3.51
N TYR A 10 -3.84 -10.15 2.51
CA TYR A 10 -3.10 -8.89 2.57
C TYR A 10 -4.03 -7.74 2.94
N ARG A 11 -3.63 -6.94 3.92
CA ARG A 11 -4.36 -5.75 4.34
C ARG A 11 -3.62 -4.50 3.88
N PHE A 12 -4.29 -3.65 3.12
CA PHE A 12 -3.78 -2.39 2.59
C PHE A 12 -4.33 -1.21 3.38
N TYR A 13 -3.44 -0.31 3.82
CA TYR A 13 -3.80 0.84 4.65
C TYR A 13 -2.78 1.98 4.47
N PHE A 14 -3.17 3.20 4.86
CA PHE A 14 -2.29 4.36 4.98
C PHE A 14 -2.46 4.98 6.38
N TYR A 15 -1.44 5.69 6.86
CA TYR A 15 -1.56 6.46 8.09
C TYR A 15 -2.00 7.88 7.78
N SER A 16 -2.81 8.43 8.66
CA SER A 16 -3.27 9.82 8.54
C SER A 16 -2.12 10.84 8.61
N SER A 17 -1.00 10.45 9.21
CA SER A 17 0.22 11.26 9.31
C SER A 17 1.05 11.29 8.02
N ASP A 18 0.73 10.46 7.03
CA ASP A 18 1.50 10.33 5.78
C ASP A 18 1.23 11.47 4.77
N ALA A 19 0.48 12.52 5.15
CA ALA A 19 0.03 13.61 4.28
C ALA A 19 1.16 14.38 3.58
N ASN A 20 2.33 14.46 4.23
CA ASN A 20 3.51 15.15 3.68
C ASN A 20 4.39 14.23 2.80
N GLU A 21 4.09 12.94 2.72
CA GLU A 21 4.81 12.01 1.86
C GLU A 21 4.08 11.84 0.51
N PRO A 22 4.80 11.46 -0.56
CA PRO A 22 4.15 11.05 -1.81
C PRO A 22 3.16 9.90 -1.60
N ALA A 23 2.23 9.74 -2.54
CA ALA A 23 1.23 8.68 -2.49
C ALA A 23 1.86 7.30 -2.32
N HIS A 24 1.52 6.63 -1.22
CA HIS A 24 2.08 5.33 -0.86
C HIS A 24 1.08 4.47 -0.10
N ILE A 25 1.36 3.17 0.01
CA ILE A 25 0.48 2.22 0.67
C ILE A 25 1.27 1.24 1.54
N HIS A 26 0.75 0.99 2.73
CA HIS A 26 1.27 -0.01 3.65
C HIS A 26 0.48 -1.30 3.48
N VAL A 27 1.20 -2.42 3.48
CA VAL A 27 0.67 -3.77 3.33
C VAL A 27 1.05 -4.55 4.56
N LYS A 28 0.07 -5.16 5.22
CA LYS A 28 0.30 -6.04 6.38
C LYS A 28 -0.27 -7.42 6.12
N HIS A 29 0.51 -8.43 6.48
CA HIS A 29 0.11 -9.83 6.46
C HIS A 29 0.63 -10.49 7.73
N GLU A 30 -0.25 -10.79 8.68
CA GLU A 30 0.12 -11.32 10.00
C GLU A 30 1.22 -10.50 10.71
N ARG A 31 2.46 -11.02 10.76
CA ARG A 31 3.65 -10.41 11.36
C ARG A 31 4.50 -9.64 10.34
N PHE A 32 4.16 -9.72 9.06
CA PHE A 32 4.88 -9.10 7.95
C PHE A 32 4.27 -7.76 7.57
N THR A 33 5.14 -6.84 7.19
CA THR A 33 4.78 -5.47 6.81
C THR A 33 5.61 -4.99 5.64
N ALA A 34 4.99 -4.32 4.68
CA ALA A 34 5.66 -3.70 3.55
C ALA A 34 5.10 -2.31 3.28
N LYS A 35 5.92 -1.42 2.73
CA LYS A 35 5.58 -0.07 2.29
C LYS A 35 5.95 0.05 0.81
N PHE A 36 4.97 0.45 0.00
CA PHE A 36 5.10 0.63 -1.44
C PHE A 36 4.69 2.04 -1.84
N TRP A 37 5.46 2.68 -2.71
CA TRP A 37 5.05 3.90 -3.39
C TRP A 37 3.99 3.59 -4.45
N LEU A 38 3.10 4.54 -4.73
CA LEU A 38 2.11 4.47 -5.81
C LEU A 38 2.56 5.24 -7.06
N ASN A 39 3.53 6.16 -6.91
CA ASN A 39 4.06 6.95 -8.03
C ASN A 39 5.58 7.19 -7.90
N PRO A 40 6.44 6.47 -8.63
CA PRO A 40 6.15 5.23 -9.36
C PRO A 40 5.87 4.05 -8.41
N ILE A 41 5.21 2.99 -8.89
CA ILE A 41 4.93 1.82 -8.04
C ILE A 41 6.25 1.09 -7.73
N ARG A 42 6.75 1.26 -6.51
CA ARG A 42 8.02 0.69 -6.09
C ARG A 42 8.01 0.30 -4.61
N LEU A 43 8.65 -0.83 -4.31
CA LEU A 43 8.89 -1.23 -2.93
C LEU A 43 9.85 -0.23 -2.26
N GLN A 44 9.44 0.34 -1.13
CA GLN A 44 10.34 1.13 -0.28
C GLN A 44 10.97 0.27 0.80
N LYS A 45 10.14 -0.51 1.50
CA LYS A 45 10.58 -1.30 2.65
C LYS A 45 9.70 -2.52 2.81
N SER A 46 10.30 -3.67 3.05
CA SER A 46 9.60 -4.90 3.41
C SER A 46 10.24 -5.50 4.65
N LYS A 47 9.42 -6.16 5.46
CA LYS A 47 9.88 -6.92 6.64
C LYS A 47 9.15 -8.26 6.67
N GLY A 48 9.93 -9.32 6.45
CA GLY A 48 9.49 -10.72 6.50
C GLY A 48 8.72 -11.22 5.28
N PHE A 49 8.52 -10.40 4.25
CA PHE A 49 8.02 -10.87 2.96
C PHE A 49 9.16 -11.41 2.09
N SER A 50 8.90 -12.51 1.38
CA SER A 50 9.80 -13.02 0.34
C SER A 50 9.68 -12.20 -0.94
N ASP A 51 10.71 -12.18 -1.78
CA ASP A 51 10.67 -11.54 -3.11
C ASP A 51 9.43 -11.92 -3.94
N ASN A 52 9.07 -13.20 -3.92
CA ASN A 52 7.91 -13.69 -4.66
C ASN A 52 6.58 -13.12 -4.13
N ASP A 53 6.46 -12.90 -2.81
CA ASP A 53 5.29 -12.25 -2.23
C ASP A 53 5.27 -10.77 -2.55
N LEU A 54 6.43 -10.11 -2.55
CA LEU A 54 6.56 -8.70 -2.92
C LEU A 54 6.14 -8.46 -4.38
N ILE A 55 6.52 -9.35 -5.29
CA ILE A 55 6.09 -9.29 -6.70
C ILE A 55 4.57 -9.47 -6.80
N LYS A 56 3.97 -10.41 -6.05
CA LYS A 56 2.50 -10.59 -6.03
C LYS A 56 1.80 -9.35 -5.49
N ILE A 57 2.28 -8.81 -4.37
CA ILE A 57 1.74 -7.60 -3.76
C ILE A 57 1.85 -6.42 -4.72
N GLN A 58 2.98 -6.25 -5.39
CA GLN A 58 3.18 -5.19 -6.39
C GLN A 58 2.16 -5.30 -7.52
N LYS A 59 1.94 -6.50 -8.07
CA LYS A 59 0.90 -6.73 -9.10
C LYS A 59 -0.52 -6.42 -8.59
N LEU A 60 -0.81 -6.75 -7.33
CA LEU A 60 -2.09 -6.39 -6.72
C LEU A 60 -2.24 -4.88 -6.57
N ILE A 61 -1.15 -4.18 -6.20
CA ILE A 61 -1.13 -2.72 -6.11
C ILE A 61 -1.35 -2.09 -7.47
N GLU A 62 -0.66 -2.57 -8.49
CA GLU A 62 -0.80 -2.08 -9.85
C GLU A 62 -2.22 -2.26 -10.40
N LYS A 63 -2.82 -3.43 -10.19
CA LYS A 63 -4.20 -3.71 -10.60
C LYS A 63 -5.24 -2.84 -9.89
N ASN A 64 -4.95 -2.38 -8.68
CA ASN A 64 -5.87 -1.55 -7.87
C ASN A 64 -5.34 -0.12 -7.70
N LYS A 65 -4.38 0.30 -8.55
CA LYS A 65 -3.68 1.58 -8.41
C LYS A 65 -4.63 2.76 -8.46
N GLU A 66 -5.64 2.70 -9.33
CA GLU A 66 -6.67 3.73 -9.46
C GLU A 66 -7.41 3.91 -8.13
N ILE A 67 -7.96 2.83 -7.58
CA ILE A 67 -8.67 2.84 -6.28
C ILE A 67 -7.77 3.39 -5.16
N PHE A 68 -6.50 2.99 -5.12
CA PHE A 68 -5.57 3.45 -4.09
C PHE A 68 -5.22 4.94 -4.24
N GLN A 69 -5.05 5.43 -5.46
CA GLN A 69 -4.85 6.85 -5.71
C GLN A 69 -6.11 7.67 -5.41
N GLU A 70 -7.29 7.21 -5.81
CA GLU A 70 -8.55 7.87 -5.48
C GLU A 70 -8.73 7.98 -3.98
N LYS A 71 -8.56 6.88 -3.23
CA LYS A 71 -8.66 6.88 -1.76
C LYS A 71 -7.61 7.75 -1.09
N TRP A 72 -6.40 7.81 -1.64
CA TRP A 72 -5.36 8.71 -1.17
C TRP A 72 -5.75 10.18 -1.38
N ASN A 73 -6.20 10.54 -2.58
CA ASN A 73 -6.66 11.89 -2.90
C ASN A 73 -7.88 12.29 -2.06
N GLU A 74 -8.87 11.40 -1.88
CA GLU A 74 -10.02 11.65 -1.01
C GLU A 74 -9.60 11.92 0.45
N TYR A 75 -8.54 11.27 0.92
CA TYR A 75 -8.09 11.38 2.30
C TYR A 75 -7.18 12.60 2.56
N PHE A 76 -6.35 12.99 1.59
CA PHE A 76 -5.34 14.04 1.74
C PHE A 76 -5.60 15.33 0.96
N SER A 77 -6.53 15.36 0.01
CA SER A 77 -6.91 16.58 -0.74
C SER A 77 -8.08 17.35 -0.10
N ALA A 78 -8.26 17.27 1.22
CA ALA A 78 -9.25 18.05 1.97
C ALA A 78 -8.65 19.33 2.57
#